data_AF-A0A2M7JS16-F1
#
_entry.id   AF-A0A2M7JS16-F1
#
_cell.length_a   1.000
_cell.length_b   1.000
_cell.length_c   1.000
_cell.angle_alpha   90.00
_cell.angle_beta   90.00
_cell.angle_gamma   90.00
#
_symmetry.space_group_name_H-M   'P 1'
#
loop_
_entity.id
_entity.type
_entity.pdbx_description
1 polymer ?
#
loop_
_entity_poly.entity_id
_entity_poly.type
_entity_poly.pdbx_seq_one_letter_code
_entity_poly.pdbx_strand_id
1 'polypeptide(L)' 'MKRVDLSLSQLSFVQKLNLMEALWADLSRDEKKLKSPAWHETVLKDREEAFMAGKATVSDWEQAKRRIKKKVS' A
#
# COMPACT_ATOMS: atom_id res chain seq x y z
N MET A 1 10.31 -23.16 10.15
CA MET A 1 9.99 -22.23 9.04
C MET A 1 11.27 -22.06 8.22
N LYS A 2 11.27 -22.39 6.92
CA LYS A 2 12.46 -22.26 6.08
C LYS A 2 12.73 -20.77 5.83
N ARG A 3 13.95 -20.31 6.05
CA ARG A 3 14.36 -18.94 5.72
C ARG A 3 14.98 -18.93 4.33
N VAL A 4 14.76 -17.83 3.61
CA VAL A 4 15.46 -17.56 2.37
C VAL A 4 16.63 -16.65 2.72
N ASP A 5 17.86 -17.16 2.61
CA ASP A 5 19.06 -16.35 2.80
C ASP A 5 19.45 -15.71 1.46
N LEU A 6 19.29 -14.39 1.38
CA LEU A 6 19.72 -13.58 0.24
C LEU A 6 20.89 -12.71 0.67
N SER A 7 21.96 -12.71 -0.11
CA SER A 7 23.11 -11.81 0.08
C SER A 7 22.77 -10.37 -0.33
N LEU A 8 21.86 -9.72 0.41
CA LEU A 8 21.35 -8.38 0.08
C LEU A 8 22.46 -7.33 -0.01
N SER A 9 23.60 -7.51 0.67
CA SER A 9 24.76 -6.63 0.57
C SER A 9 25.38 -6.60 -0.84
N GLN A 10 25.20 -7.66 -1.65
CA GLN A 10 25.71 -7.75 -3.02
C GLN A 10 24.79 -7.07 -4.04
N LEU A 11 23.57 -6.70 -3.65
CA LEU A 11 22.62 -6.02 -4.53
C LEU A 11 22.82 -4.50 -4.47
N SER A 12 22.86 -3.87 -5.64
CA SER A 12 22.74 -2.42 -5.76
C SER A 12 21.39 -1.93 -5.23
N PHE A 13 21.28 -0.62 -4.96
CA PHE A 13 20.04 -0.01 -4.49
C PHE A 13 18.86 -0.29 -5.44
N VAL A 14 19.07 -0.12 -6.75
CA VAL A 14 18.03 -0.38 -7.78
C VAL A 14 17.62 -1.87 -7.79
N GLN A 15 18.58 -2.79 -7.68
CA GLN A 15 18.28 -4.22 -7.61
C GLN A 15 17.45 -4.58 -6.37
N LYS A 16 17.70 -3.92 -5.22
CA LYS A 16 16.90 -4.10 -4.01
C LYS A 16 15.47 -3.62 -4.20
N LEU A 17 15.27 -2.47 -4.85
CA LEU A 17 13.94 -1.95 -5.16
C LEU A 17 13.19 -2.90 -6.11
N ASN A 18 13.83 -3.33 -7.18
CA ASN A 18 13.23 -4.29 -8.12
C ASN A 18 12.86 -5.62 -7.42
N LEU A 19 13.72 -6.11 -6.52
CA LEU A 19 13.43 -7.31 -5.72
C LEU A 19 12.21 -7.09 -4.82
N MET A 20 12.12 -5.94 -4.16
CA MET A 20 10.98 -5.59 -3.31
C MET A 20 9.68 -5.54 -4.13
N GLU A 21 9.70 -4.94 -5.32
CA GLU A 21 8.55 -4.86 -6.23
C GLU A 21 8.12 -6.25 -6.73
N ALA A 22 9.07 -7.09 -7.13
CA ALA A 22 8.79 -8.45 -7.58
C ALA A 22 8.17 -9.30 -6.46
N LEU A 23 8.71 -9.20 -5.25
CA LEU A 23 8.15 -9.88 -4.07
C LEU A 23 6.75 -9.35 -3.74
N TRP A 24 6.55 -8.03 -3.78
CA TRP A 24 5.25 -7.43 -3.53
C TRP A 24 4.21 -7.90 -4.54
N ALA A 25 4.56 -7.88 -5.84
CA ALA A 25 3.68 -8.33 -6.91
C ALA A 25 3.31 -9.82 -6.76
N ASP A 26 4.24 -10.68 -6.37
CA ASP A 26 3.95 -12.10 -6.13
C ASP A 26 3.04 -12.31 -4.92
N LEU A 27 3.32 -11.63 -3.80
CA LEU A 27 2.51 -11.71 -2.59
C LEU A 27 1.09 -11.19 -2.79
N SER A 28 0.92 -10.13 -3.59
CA SER A 28 -0.38 -9.51 -3.85
C SER A 28 -1.26 -10.28 -4.84
N ARG A 29 -0.73 -11.32 -5.52
CA ARG A 29 -1.51 -12.10 -6.50
C ARG A 29 -2.68 -12.86 -5.91
N ASP A 30 -2.58 -13.25 -4.64
CA ASP A 30 -3.60 -14.01 -3.94
C ASP A 30 -3.98 -13.29 -2.66
N GLU A 31 -4.73 -12.21 -2.83
CA GLU A 31 -5.19 -11.32 -1.76
C GLU A 31 -5.94 -12.10 -0.64
N LYS A 32 -6.51 -13.27 -0.96
CA LYS A 32 -7.23 -14.11 0.00
C LYS A 32 -6.31 -14.85 0.97
N LYS A 33 -5.03 -15.02 0.64
CA LYS A 33 -4.03 -15.63 1.55
C LYS A 33 -3.73 -14.73 2.75
N LEU A 34 -3.85 -13.42 2.60
CA LEU A 34 -3.66 -12.48 3.67
C LEU A 34 -5.01 -11.97 4.18
N LYS A 35 -5.48 -12.56 5.29
CA LYS A 35 -6.70 -12.05 5.94
C LYS A 35 -6.45 -10.63 6.41
N SER A 36 -7.29 -9.70 5.96
CA SER A 36 -7.31 -8.35 6.50
C SER A 36 -7.55 -8.41 8.03
N PRO A 37 -6.90 -7.53 8.81
CA PRO A 37 -7.23 -7.38 10.23
C PRO A 37 -8.70 -7.02 10.42
N ALA A 38 -9.30 -7.46 11.54
CA ALA A 38 -10.71 -7.21 11.82
C ALA A 38 -11.10 -5.72 11.81
N TRP A 39 -10.19 -4.84 12.23
CA TRP A 39 -10.44 -3.39 12.25
C TRP A 39 -10.56 -2.79 10.84
N HIS A 40 -10.02 -3.45 9.80
CA HIS A 40 -9.98 -2.92 8.44
C HIS A 40 -11.39 -2.73 7.87
N GLU A 41 -12.28 -3.69 8.11
CA GLU A 41 -13.68 -3.63 7.68
C GLU A 41 -14.40 -2.43 8.29
N THR A 42 -14.26 -2.23 9.60
CA THR A 42 -14.88 -1.09 10.30
C THR A 42 -14.43 0.24 9.69
N VAL A 43 -13.13 0.41 9.46
CA VAL A 43 -12.60 1.65 8.87
C VAL A 43 -13.11 1.87 7.44
N LEU A 44 -13.25 0.81 6.64
CA LEU A 44 -13.80 0.92 5.29
C LEU A 44 -15.28 1.34 5.31
N LYS A 45 -16.07 0.72 6.19
CA LYS A 45 -17.49 1.05 6.35
C LYS A 45 -17.69 2.50 6.80
N ASP A 46 -16.95 2.95 7.82
CA ASP A 46 -17.03 4.33 8.31
C ASP A 46 -16.69 5.34 7.21
N ARG A 47 -15.70 5.03 6.35
CA ARG A 47 -15.30 5.88 5.22
C ARG A 47 -16.35 5.90 4.11
N GLU A 48 -16.96 4.76 3.81
CA GLU A 48 -18.04 4.65 2.84
C GLU A 48 -19.27 5.45 3.28
N GLU A 49 -19.68 5.29 4.54
CA GLU A 49 -20.79 6.05 5.13
C GLU A 49 -20.52 7.56 5.12
N ALA A 50 -19.30 7.99 5.48
CA ALA A 50 -18.91 9.39 5.41
C ALA A 50 -18.93 9.94 3.97
N PHE A 51 -18.52 9.14 2.99
CA PHE A 51 -18.57 9.52 1.58
C PHE A 51 -20.01 9.67 1.10
N MET A 52 -20.87 8.69 1.38
CA MET A 52 -22.29 8.74 1.02
C MET A 52 -23.04 9.88 1.70
N ALA A 53 -22.65 10.24 2.93
CA ALA A 53 -23.19 11.39 3.67
C ALA A 53 -22.62 12.74 3.21
N GLY A 54 -21.74 12.78 2.20
CA GLY A 54 -21.10 14.01 1.71
C GLY A 54 -20.05 14.61 2.66
N LYS A 55 -19.65 13.87 3.69
CA LYS A 55 -18.64 14.28 4.69
C LYS A 55 -17.21 13.98 4.24
N ALA A 56 -17.04 13.18 3.20
CA ALA A 56 -15.75 12.90 2.56
C ALA A 56 -15.83 13.19 1.05
N THR A 57 -14.72 13.65 0.47
CA THR A 57 -14.60 13.94 -0.96
C THR A 57 -13.49 13.12 -1.60
N VAL A 58 -13.69 12.75 -2.87
CA VAL A 58 -12.66 12.10 -3.67
C VAL A 58 -11.80 13.17 -4.33
N SER A 59 -10.51 12.90 -4.45
CA SER A 59 -9.58 13.72 -5.24
C SER A 59 -8.97 12.88 -6.34
N ASP A 60 -8.75 13.49 -7.50
CA ASP A 60 -7.84 12.94 -8.48
C ASP A 60 -6.46 12.68 -7.85
N TRP A 61 -5.82 11.58 -8.25
CA TRP A 61 -4.58 11.12 -7.63
C TRP A 61 -3.42 12.08 -7.85
N GLU A 62 -3.30 12.66 -9.04
CA GLU A 62 -2.25 13.65 -9.33
C GLU A 62 -2.48 14.96 -8.57
N GLN A 63 -3.73 15.38 -8.42
CA GLN A 63 -4.09 16.52 -7.57
C GLN A 63 -3.76 16.27 -6.10
N ALA A 64 -4.08 15.08 -5.58
CA ALA A 64 -3.76 14.70 -4.20
C ALA A 64 -2.24 14.71 -3.96
N LYS A 65 -1.44 14.13 -4.87
CA LYS A 65 0.02 14.14 -4.79
C LYS A 65 0.59 15.56 -4.77
N ARG A 66 0.11 16.45 -5.66
CA ARG A 66 0.52 17.87 -5.65
C ARG A 66 0.20 18.56 -4.33
N ARG A 67 -1.00 18.34 -3.78
CA ARG A 67 -1.44 18.93 -2.50
C ARG A 67 -0.59 18.44 -1.32
N ILE A 68 -0.29 17.15 -1.26
CA ILE A 68 0.56 16.58 -0.20
C ILE A 68 1.98 17.14 -0.31
N LYS A 69 2.57 17.13 -1.51
CA LYS A 69 3.93 17.67 -1.73
C LYS A 69 4.06 19.11 -1.22
N LYS A 70 3.07 19.97 -1.52
CA LYS A 70 3.04 21.36 -1.04
C LYS A 70 2.94 21.52 0.48
N LYS A 71 2.43 20.53 1.21
CA LYS A 71 2.28 20.58 2.68
C LYS A 71 3.48 20.03 3.44
N VAL A 72 4.30 19.21 2.77
CA VAL A 72 5.41 18.48 3.40
C VAL A 72 6.78 19.06 2.98
N SER A 73 6.83 19.87 1.92
CA SER A 73 8.01 20.67 1.55
C SER A 73 7.97 22.02 2.25
#